data_AF-A0A966P873-F1
#
_entry.id   AF-A0A966P873-F1
#
_cell.length_a   1.000
_cell.length_b   1.000
_cell.length_c   1.000
_cell.angle_alpha   90.00
_cell.angle_beta   90.00
_cell.angle_gamma   90.00
#
_symmetry.space_group_name_H-M   'P 1'
#
loop_
_entity.id
_entity.type
_entity.pdbx_description
1 polymer ?
#
loop_
_entity_poly.entity_id
_entity_poly.type
_entity_poly.pdbx_seq_one_letter_code
_entity_poly.pdbx_strand_id
1 'polypeptide(L)'
;WVHISAFESTLRSSLNSALILTIGQTDWWNSQDFFSKFEKRELKKYLYRFSKNKGILGNREFAEIPSLTFWINLLSRRNGFRIWRHLENLSPTLKAYGRRNFQQKAIIIRDLRNAIAHHAPILHRNLARDLAYMHELTDLLSPGLARALKEQSNAESLVKLVKINTPGAKF
;
A
#
# COMPACT_ATOMS: atom_id res chain seq x y z
N TRP A 1 0.88 11.85 -5.36
CA TRP A 1 0.52 11.11 -6.58
C TRP A 1 -0.61 10.15 -6.22
N VAL A 2 -1.82 10.38 -6.73
CA VAL A 2 -3.07 9.78 -6.19
C VAL A 2 -3.06 8.24 -6.20
N HIS A 3 -2.51 7.64 -7.26
CA HIS A 3 -2.44 6.18 -7.41
C HIS A 3 -1.53 5.50 -6.37
N ILE A 4 -0.40 6.12 -6.03
CA ILE A 4 0.50 5.62 -4.99
C ILE A 4 -0.21 5.66 -3.64
N SER A 5 -0.81 6.80 -3.30
CA SER A 5 -1.53 6.98 -2.03
C SER A 5 -2.70 6.00 -1.91
N ALA A 6 -3.47 5.79 -2.98
CA ALA A 6 -4.59 4.87 -2.97
C ALA A 6 -4.15 3.41 -2.80
N PHE A 7 -3.12 2.97 -3.53
CA PHE A 7 -2.52 1.65 -3.32
C PHE A 7 -2.01 1.50 -1.88
N GLU A 8 -1.29 2.51 -1.37
CA GLU A 8 -0.75 2.54 -0.02
C GLU A 8 -1.83 2.35 1.05
N SER A 9 -2.89 3.17 1.04
CA SER A 9 -4.00 3.06 2.00
C SER A 9 -4.75 1.74 1.87
N THR A 10 -4.97 1.25 0.64
CA THR A 10 -5.66 -0.03 0.41
C THR A 10 -4.87 -1.21 0.94
N LEU A 11 -3.55 -1.21 0.70
CA LEU A 11 -2.64 -2.22 1.20
C LEU A 11 -2.61 -2.22 2.73
N ARG A 12 -2.49 -1.04 3.35
CA ARG A 12 -2.49 -0.89 4.82
C ARG A 12 -3.77 -1.42 5.43
N SER A 13 -4.93 -0.99 4.93
CA SER A 13 -6.24 -1.41 5.44
C SER A 13 -6.43 -2.93 5.33
N SER A 14 -6.07 -3.50 4.17
CA SER A 14 -6.19 -4.94 3.91
C SER A 14 -5.28 -5.76 4.81
N LEU A 15 -4.00 -5.37 4.92
CA LEU A 15 -3.03 -6.06 5.78
C LEU A 15 -3.33 -5.87 7.27
N ASN A 16 -3.81 -4.70 7.68
CA ASN A 16 -4.24 -4.45 9.05
C ASN A 16 -5.39 -5.40 9.43
N SER A 17 -6.41 -5.51 8.59
CA SER A 17 -7.52 -6.45 8.80
C SER A 17 -7.02 -7.89 8.87
N ALA A 18 -6.13 -8.30 7.95
CA ALA A 18 -5.53 -9.63 7.97
C ALA A 18 -4.66 -9.89 9.21
N LEU A 19 -3.93 -8.90 9.71
CA LEU A 19 -3.14 -9.00 10.95
C LEU A 19 -4.03 -9.22 12.17
N ILE A 20 -5.10 -8.44 12.29
CA ILE A 20 -6.07 -8.58 13.39
C ILE A 20 -6.64 -10.00 13.40
N LEU A 21 -7.02 -10.54 12.23
CA LEU A 21 -7.50 -11.92 12.12
C LEU A 21 -6.42 -12.97 12.44
N THR A 22 -5.16 -12.69 12.09
CA THR A 22 -4.04 -13.62 12.30
C THR A 22 -3.64 -13.71 13.78
N ILE A 23 -3.66 -12.56 14.48
CA ILE A 23 -3.19 -12.40 15.86
C ILE A 23 -4.35 -12.54 16.85
N GLY A 24 -5.57 -12.18 16.46
CA GLY A 24 -6.76 -12.20 17.30
C GLY A 24 -6.94 -10.96 18.18
N GLN A 25 -6.20 -9.88 17.94
CA GLN A 25 -6.21 -8.65 18.74
C GLN A 25 -6.16 -7.41 17.86
N THR A 26 -6.85 -6.35 18.28
CA THR A 26 -6.89 -5.07 17.57
C THR A 26 -5.62 -4.25 17.76
N ASP A 27 -4.93 -4.41 18.89
CA ASP A 27 -3.66 -3.78 19.23
C ASP A 27 -2.48 -4.68 18.85
N TRP A 28 -2.52 -5.23 17.64
CA TRP A 28 -1.58 -6.24 17.16
C TRP A 28 -0.10 -5.85 17.31
N TRP A 29 0.24 -4.56 17.37
CA TRP A 29 1.60 -4.06 17.58
C TRP A 29 2.19 -4.43 18.96
N ASN A 30 1.34 -4.79 19.92
CA ASN A 30 1.74 -5.30 21.23
C ASN A 30 2.11 -6.80 21.20
N SER A 31 1.72 -7.54 20.16
CA SER A 31 2.01 -8.96 20.01
C SER A 31 3.44 -9.20 19.55
N GLN A 32 4.38 -9.15 20.50
CA GLN A 32 5.81 -9.29 20.20
C GLN A 32 6.16 -10.65 19.58
N ASP A 33 5.48 -11.74 19.91
CA ASP A 33 5.90 -13.07 19.45
C ASP A 33 5.69 -13.32 17.96
N PHE A 34 4.80 -12.56 17.33
CA PHE A 34 4.49 -12.70 15.91
C PHE A 34 5.57 -12.11 14.99
N PHE A 35 6.23 -11.03 15.42
CA PHE A 35 7.10 -10.23 14.56
C PHE A 35 8.57 -10.70 14.56
N SER A 36 9.26 -10.55 13.42
CA SER A 36 10.70 -10.77 13.32
C SER A 36 11.48 -9.68 14.05
N LYS A 37 12.79 -9.89 14.26
CA LYS A 37 13.67 -8.86 14.86
C LYS A 37 13.62 -7.53 14.11
N PHE A 38 13.47 -7.56 12.78
CA PHE A 38 13.35 -6.35 11.96
C PHE A 38 12.05 -5.60 12.26
N GLU A 39 10.90 -6.28 12.17
CA GLU A 39 9.60 -5.65 12.41
C GLU A 39 9.47 -5.14 13.85
N LYS A 40 9.97 -5.90 14.84
CA LYS A 40 10.04 -5.45 16.25
C LYS A 40 10.78 -4.13 16.39
N ARG A 41 11.92 -3.99 15.71
CA ARG A 41 12.73 -2.77 15.75
C ARG A 41 11.99 -1.60 15.11
N GLU A 42 11.30 -1.81 13.98
CA GLU A 42 10.51 -0.76 13.33
C GLU A 42 9.31 -0.35 14.18
N LEU A 43 8.56 -1.32 14.73
CA LEU A 43 7.44 -1.04 15.63
C LEU A 43 7.87 -0.24 16.86
N LYS A 44 9.00 -0.57 17.48
CA LYS A 44 9.55 0.20 18.60
C LYS A 44 9.83 1.66 18.21
N LYS A 45 10.35 1.93 17.01
CA LYS A 45 10.57 3.29 16.53
C LYS A 45 9.25 4.05 16.36
N TYR A 46 8.24 3.40 15.78
CA TYR A 46 6.92 4.00 15.59
C TYR A 46 6.26 4.28 16.94
N LEU A 47 6.27 3.33 17.87
CA LEU A 47 5.76 3.49 19.23
C LEU A 47 6.49 4.59 20.00
N TYR A 48 7.82 4.69 19.88
CA TYR A 48 8.60 5.75 20.53
C TYR A 48 8.31 7.14 19.97
N ARG A 49 8.27 7.27 18.64
CA ARG A 49 7.86 8.53 17.99
C ARG A 49 6.45 8.92 18.39
N PHE A 50 5.60 7.92 18.57
CA PHE A 50 4.20 8.12 18.90
C PHE A 50 3.97 8.50 20.37
N SER A 51 4.66 7.86 21.32
CA SER A 51 4.51 8.15 22.75
C SER A 51 4.83 9.62 23.09
N LYS A 52 5.65 10.27 22.25
CA LYS A 52 5.92 11.71 22.35
C LYS A 52 4.74 12.61 21.94
N ASN A 53 3.78 12.12 21.16
CA ASN A 53 2.67 12.89 20.58
C ASN A 53 1.30 12.70 21.29
N LYS A 54 1.26 12.12 22.51
CA LYS A 54 0.12 12.14 23.48
C LYS A 54 -1.30 11.85 22.95
N GLY A 55 -1.49 10.94 22.00
CA GLY A 55 -2.82 10.43 21.63
C GLY A 55 -3.09 9.02 22.15
N ILE A 56 -4.35 8.67 22.42
CA ILE A 56 -4.79 7.26 22.36
C ILE A 56 -5.10 7.01 20.88
N LEU A 57 -4.32 6.16 20.21
CA LEU A 57 -4.64 5.76 18.83
C LEU A 57 -5.53 4.53 18.86
N GLY A 58 -6.63 4.60 18.13
CA GLY A 58 -7.31 3.40 17.68
C GLY A 58 -6.43 2.62 16.70
N ASN A 59 -6.86 1.40 16.41
CA ASN A 59 -6.15 0.51 15.48
C ASN A 59 -5.96 1.11 14.08
N ARG A 60 -6.97 1.85 13.58
CA ARG A 60 -6.92 2.44 12.24
C ARG A 60 -5.87 3.53 12.14
N GLU A 61 -5.81 4.39 13.14
CA GLU A 61 -4.85 5.49 13.18
C GLU A 61 -3.42 4.96 13.35
N PHE A 62 -3.23 3.90 14.15
CA PHE A 62 -1.92 3.25 14.23
C PHE A 62 -1.50 2.61 12.90
N ALA A 63 -2.43 2.00 12.15
CA ALA A 63 -2.12 1.33 10.89
C ALA A 63 -1.54 2.26 9.81
N GLU A 64 -1.82 3.57 9.86
CA GLU A 64 -1.28 4.57 8.93
C GLU A 64 0.17 4.98 9.23
N ILE A 65 0.65 4.73 10.45
CA ILE A 65 1.99 5.18 10.89
C ILE A 65 3.13 4.38 10.24
N PRO A 66 3.08 3.03 10.19
CA PRO A 66 4.16 2.26 9.60
C PRO A 66 4.36 2.57 8.11
N SER A 67 5.65 2.58 7.72
CA SER A 67 6.05 2.81 6.33
C SER A 67 5.52 1.72 5.40
N LEU A 68 5.41 2.05 4.11
CA LEU A 68 5.08 1.05 3.08
C LEU A 68 6.07 -0.14 3.10
N THR A 69 7.34 0.12 3.39
CA THR A 69 8.36 -0.93 3.56
C THR A 69 8.00 -1.92 4.66
N PHE A 70 7.49 -1.45 5.81
CA PHE A 70 7.06 -2.32 6.90
C PHE A 70 5.96 -3.28 6.42
N TRP A 71 4.91 -2.74 5.80
CA TRP A 71 3.76 -3.50 5.32
C TRP A 71 4.15 -4.56 4.26
N ILE A 72 5.03 -4.21 3.32
CA ILE A 72 5.53 -5.15 2.31
C ILE A 72 6.43 -6.24 2.93
N ASN A 73 7.19 -5.90 3.97
CA ASN A 73 8.05 -6.88 4.65
C ASN A 73 7.25 -7.90 5.45
N LEU A 74 6.04 -7.55 5.93
CA LEU A 74 5.13 -8.52 6.54
C LEU A 74 4.72 -9.62 5.57
N LEU A 75 4.67 -9.32 4.27
CA LEU A 75 4.42 -10.30 3.22
C LEU A 75 5.62 -11.21 2.93
N SER A 76 6.74 -11.13 3.65
CA SER A 76 7.92 -11.99 3.47
C SER A 76 7.69 -13.44 3.91
N ARG A 77 8.64 -14.35 3.59
CA ARG A 77 8.48 -15.80 3.77
C ARG A 77 8.13 -16.25 5.19
N ARG A 78 8.61 -15.58 6.24
CA ARG A 78 8.45 -16.03 7.63
C ARG A 78 7.07 -15.73 8.20
N ASN A 79 6.63 -14.48 8.10
CA ASN A 79 5.38 -14.01 8.71
C ASN A 79 4.23 -13.93 7.70
N GLY A 80 4.58 -13.79 6.42
CA GLY A 80 3.62 -13.53 5.35
C GLY A 80 2.72 -14.69 5.02
N PHE A 81 3.08 -15.95 5.33
CA PHE A 81 2.21 -17.08 5.01
C PHE A 81 0.88 -17.03 5.78
N ARG A 82 0.94 -16.72 7.09
CA ARG A 82 -0.26 -16.65 7.94
C ARG A 82 -1.15 -15.47 7.56
N ILE A 83 -0.55 -14.28 7.38
CA ILE A 83 -1.26 -13.07 6.98
C ILE A 83 -1.88 -13.25 5.60
N TRP A 84 -1.12 -13.80 4.65
CA TRP A 84 -1.56 -13.99 3.28
C TRP A 84 -2.75 -14.92 3.17
N ARG A 85 -2.82 -15.99 4.00
CA ARG A 85 -3.99 -16.87 4.02
C ARG A 85 -5.30 -16.11 4.32
N HIS A 86 -5.26 -15.10 5.18
CA HIS A 86 -6.44 -14.25 5.43
C HIS A 86 -6.70 -13.29 4.28
N LEU A 87 -5.67 -12.78 3.61
CA LEU A 87 -5.83 -11.97 2.41
C LEU A 87 -6.45 -12.77 1.26
N GLU A 88 -6.04 -14.02 1.03
CA GLU A 88 -6.59 -14.89 -0.02
C GLU A 88 -8.10 -15.10 0.08
N ASN A 89 -8.66 -14.92 1.28
CA ASN A 89 -10.11 -14.99 1.50
C ASN A 89 -10.86 -13.71 1.07
N LEU A 90 -10.16 -12.61 0.76
CA LEU A 90 -10.78 -11.37 0.26
C LEU A 90 -11.29 -11.53 -1.18
N SER A 91 -10.59 -12.31 -2.02
CA SER A 91 -11.06 -12.61 -3.37
C SER A 91 -10.41 -13.88 -3.95
N PRO A 92 -11.15 -14.67 -4.76
CA PRO A 92 -10.58 -15.79 -5.51
C PRO A 92 -9.42 -15.37 -6.42
N THR A 93 -9.50 -14.16 -6.98
CA THR A 93 -8.47 -13.60 -7.85
C THR A 93 -7.15 -13.42 -7.10
N LEU A 94 -7.18 -12.90 -5.87
CA LEU A 94 -5.97 -12.72 -5.05
C LEU A 94 -5.32 -14.06 -4.68
N LYS A 95 -6.13 -15.10 -4.43
CA LYS A 95 -5.66 -16.46 -4.21
C LYS A 95 -4.91 -17.03 -5.42
N ALA A 96 -5.47 -16.88 -6.62
CA ALA A 96 -4.81 -17.32 -7.85
C ALA A 96 -3.55 -16.50 -8.17
N TYR A 97 -3.50 -15.24 -7.74
CA TYR A 97 -2.40 -14.33 -8.00
C TYR A 97 -1.07 -14.72 -7.32
N GLY A 98 -1.19 -15.21 -6.08
CA GLY A 98 -0.07 -15.69 -5.28
C GLY A 98 0.76 -14.58 -4.59
N ARG A 99 1.14 -14.86 -3.33
CA ARG A 99 1.88 -13.93 -2.45
C ARG A 99 3.15 -13.38 -3.06
N ARG A 100 3.95 -14.25 -3.72
CA ARG A 100 5.28 -13.88 -4.21
C ARG A 100 5.20 -12.83 -5.32
N ASN A 101 4.27 -13.02 -6.26
CA ASN A 101 4.05 -12.08 -7.36
C ASN A 101 3.56 -10.73 -6.81
N PHE A 102 2.58 -10.78 -5.90
CA PHE A 102 2.08 -9.59 -5.20
C PHE A 102 3.20 -8.82 -4.52
N GLN A 103 4.02 -9.51 -3.72
CA GLN A 103 5.12 -8.89 -2.99
C GLN A 103 6.15 -8.26 -3.93
N GLN A 104 6.50 -8.93 -5.03
CA GLN A 104 7.48 -8.41 -6.00
C GLN A 104 6.99 -7.10 -6.65
N LYS A 105 5.73 -7.04 -7.07
CA LYS A 105 5.16 -5.80 -7.64
C LYS A 105 4.99 -4.70 -6.60
N ALA A 106 4.61 -5.05 -5.36
CA ALA A 106 4.55 -4.09 -4.28
C ALA A 106 5.92 -3.47 -3.97
N ILE A 107 7.00 -4.26 -4.02
CA ILE A 107 8.39 -3.78 -3.91
C ILE A 107 8.70 -2.76 -5.01
N ILE A 108 8.33 -3.04 -6.25
CA ILE A 108 8.52 -2.13 -7.38
C ILE A 108 7.81 -0.80 -7.12
N ILE A 109 6.54 -0.82 -6.69
CA ILE A 109 5.78 0.40 -6.35
C ILE A 109 6.44 1.19 -5.21
N ARG A 110 6.89 0.50 -4.16
CA ARG A 110 7.64 1.11 -3.04
C ARG A 110 8.89 1.82 -3.53
N ASP A 111 9.64 1.21 -4.44
CA ASP A 111 10.88 1.79 -4.95
C ASP A 111 10.62 3.07 -5.76
N LEU A 112 9.54 3.11 -6.56
CA LEU A 112 9.10 4.33 -7.22
C LEU A 112 8.73 5.42 -6.20
N ARG A 113 7.93 5.06 -5.19
CA ARG A 113 7.51 5.99 -4.14
C ARG A 113 8.70 6.56 -3.37
N ASN A 114 9.67 5.72 -3.05
CA ASN A 114 10.91 6.13 -2.37
C ASN A 114 11.73 7.05 -3.28
N ALA A 115 11.87 6.74 -4.57
CA ALA A 115 12.56 7.61 -5.50
C ALA A 115 11.91 9.00 -5.56
N ILE A 116 10.58 9.07 -5.64
CA ILE A 116 9.83 10.34 -5.61
C ILE A 116 10.08 11.10 -4.30
N ALA A 117 9.98 10.42 -3.15
CA ALA A 117 10.17 11.04 -1.84
C ALA A 117 11.60 11.55 -1.59
N HIS A 118 12.59 10.91 -2.20
CA HIS A 118 13.99 11.29 -2.12
C HIS A 118 14.44 12.21 -3.27
N HIS A 119 13.52 12.67 -4.12
CA HIS A 119 13.82 13.43 -5.34
C HIS A 119 14.90 12.76 -6.22
N ALA A 120 14.92 11.42 -6.23
CA ALA A 120 15.86 10.64 -7.01
C ALA A 120 15.45 10.58 -8.49
N PRO A 121 16.40 10.36 -9.42
CA PRO A 121 16.10 10.25 -10.85
C PRO A 121 15.18 9.06 -11.16
N ILE A 122 14.16 9.30 -11.99
CA ILE A 122 13.22 8.27 -12.47
C ILE A 122 13.18 8.14 -14.01
N LEU A 123 14.07 8.83 -14.74
CA LEU A 123 14.03 8.91 -16.21
C LEU A 123 14.18 7.56 -16.91
N HIS A 124 14.94 6.62 -16.34
CA HIS A 124 15.13 5.27 -16.91
C HIS A 124 14.06 4.27 -16.49
N ARG A 125 13.04 4.72 -15.75
CA ARG A 125 12.02 3.86 -15.17
C ARG A 125 10.80 3.77 -16.07
N ASN A 126 10.23 2.57 -16.22
CA ASN A 126 8.99 2.39 -16.95
C ASN A 126 7.78 2.75 -16.08
N LEU A 127 7.44 4.04 -16.05
CA LEU A 127 6.34 4.58 -15.24
C LEU A 127 4.97 4.02 -15.65
N ALA A 128 4.79 3.68 -16.92
CA ALA A 128 3.56 3.05 -17.40
C ALA A 128 3.37 1.65 -16.77
N ARG A 129 4.44 0.87 -16.67
CA ARG A 129 4.44 -0.43 -15.98
C ARG A 129 4.18 -0.26 -14.48
N ASP A 130 4.79 0.73 -13.84
CA ASP A 130 4.55 0.98 -12.41
C ASP A 130 3.10 1.36 -12.13
N LEU A 131 2.53 2.23 -12.97
CA LEU A 131 1.13 2.62 -12.88
C LEU A 131 0.22 1.41 -13.09
N ALA A 132 0.51 0.55 -14.08
CA ALA A 132 -0.22 -0.68 -14.30
C ALA A 132 -0.18 -1.61 -13.06
N TYR A 133 0.98 -1.76 -12.42
CA TYR A 133 1.09 -2.52 -11.18
C TYR A 133 0.29 -1.90 -10.02
N MET A 134 0.27 -0.57 -9.88
CA MET A 134 -0.56 0.08 -8.85
C MET A 134 -2.04 -0.21 -9.07
N HIS A 135 -2.53 -0.09 -10.30
CA HIS A 135 -3.92 -0.42 -10.63
C HIS A 135 -4.23 -1.88 -10.37
N GLU A 136 -3.39 -2.79 -10.85
CA GLU A 136 -3.55 -4.23 -10.70
C GLU A 136 -3.61 -4.63 -9.22
N LEU A 137 -2.66 -4.19 -8.40
CA LEU A 137 -2.66 -4.55 -6.98
C LEU A 137 -3.79 -3.87 -6.20
N THR A 138 -4.19 -2.65 -6.58
CA THR A 138 -5.33 -1.98 -5.95
C THR A 138 -6.63 -2.68 -6.31
N ASP A 139 -6.80 -3.15 -7.55
CA ASP A 139 -7.97 -3.89 -8.00
C ASP A 139 -8.09 -5.23 -7.27
N LEU A 140 -6.98 -5.95 -7.08
CA LEU A 140 -6.96 -7.20 -6.33
C LEU A 140 -7.40 -7.06 -4.87
N LEU A 141 -7.12 -5.91 -4.25
CA LEU A 141 -7.45 -5.64 -2.84
C LEU A 141 -8.80 -4.91 -2.67
N SER A 142 -9.14 -4.01 -3.58
CA SER A 142 -10.34 -3.17 -3.55
C SER A 142 -10.78 -2.81 -4.99
N PRO A 143 -11.58 -3.69 -5.63
CA PRO A 143 -12.05 -3.46 -7.00
C PRO A 143 -12.90 -2.19 -7.16
N GLY A 144 -13.60 -1.76 -6.09
CA GLY A 144 -14.40 -0.53 -6.09
C GLY A 144 -13.53 0.71 -6.19
N LEU A 145 -12.45 0.77 -5.40
CA LEU A 145 -11.53 1.91 -5.43
C LEU A 145 -10.71 1.94 -6.73
N ALA A 146 -10.31 0.77 -7.25
CA ALA A 146 -9.58 0.69 -8.51
C ALA A 146 -10.39 1.25 -9.69
N ARG A 147 -11.70 1.00 -9.73
CA ARG A 147 -12.63 1.58 -10.72
C ARG A 147 -12.69 3.10 -10.62
N ALA A 148 -12.91 3.64 -9.42
CA ALA A 148 -12.96 5.09 -9.19
C ALA A 148 -11.65 5.79 -9.62
N LEU A 149 -10.48 5.21 -9.32
CA LEU A 149 -9.19 5.75 -9.74
C LEU A 149 -9.01 5.76 -11.26
N LYS A 150 -9.53 4.75 -11.96
CA LYS A 150 -9.47 4.66 -13.43
C LYS A 150 -10.35 5.74 -14.07
N GLU A 151 -11.54 5.97 -13.54
CA GLU A 151 -12.45 7.02 -13.99
C GLU A 151 -11.84 8.42 -13.79
N GLN A 152 -11.23 8.66 -12.62
CA GLN A 152 -10.53 9.92 -12.35
C GLN A 152 -9.34 10.15 -13.30
N SER A 153 -8.51 9.13 -13.52
CA SER A 153 -7.36 9.22 -14.44
C SER A 153 -7.79 9.49 -15.89
N ASN A 154 -8.90 8.87 -16.32
CA ASN A 154 -9.50 9.12 -17.63
C ASN A 154 -9.99 10.57 -17.74
N ALA A 155 -10.70 11.08 -16.73
CA ALA A 155 -11.17 12.46 -16.71
C ALA A 155 -9.99 13.46 -16.78
N GLU A 156 -8.92 13.24 -16.01
CA GLU A 156 -7.71 14.08 -16.06
C GLU A 156 -7.01 14.01 -17.42
N SER A 157 -6.97 12.84 -18.04
CA SER A 157 -6.37 12.63 -19.36
C SER A 157 -7.17 13.35 -20.45
N LEU A 158 -8.50 13.29 -20.38
CA LEU A 158 -9.39 14.03 -21.29
C LEU A 158 -9.22 15.55 -21.11
N VAL A 159 -9.17 16.05 -19.88
CA VAL A 159 -8.92 17.48 -19.61
C VAL A 159 -7.56 17.91 -20.17
N LYS A 160 -6.51 17.10 -20.05
CA LYS A 160 -5.19 17.39 -20.67
C LYS A 160 -5.26 17.40 -22.19
N LEU A 161 -5.95 16.44 -22.82
CA LEU A 161 -6.12 16.41 -24.28
C LEU A 161 -6.91 17.62 -24.79
N VAL A 162 -7.96 18.04 -24.08
CA VAL A 162 -8.70 19.26 -24.41
C VAL A 162 -7.81 20.50 -24.28
N LYS A 163 -7.00 20.61 -23.22
CA LYS A 163 -6.04 21.72 -23.05
C LYS A 163 -4.97 21.76 -24.13
N ILE A 164 -4.50 20.61 -24.62
CA ILE A 164 -3.52 20.52 -25.71
C ILE A 164 -4.16 20.90 -27.05
N ASN A 165 -5.41 20.48 -27.29
CA ASN A 165 -6.13 20.74 -28.55
C ASN A 165 -6.86 22.09 -28.59
N THR A 166 -6.98 22.79 -27.45
CA THR A 166 -7.47 24.17 -27.36
C THR A 166 -6.54 25.00 -26.46
N PRO A 167 -5.35 25.41 -26.96
CA PRO A 167 -4.45 26.26 -26.20
C PRO A 167 -5.08 27.67 -26.09
N GLY A 168 -5.92 27.89 -25.08
CA GLY A 168 -6.58 29.18 -24.85
C GLY A 168 -7.94 29.15 -24.15
N ALA A 169 -8.55 27.97 -23.95
CA ALA A 169 -9.85 27.90 -23.26
C ALA A 169 -9.68 28.11 -21.74
N LYS A 170 -10.04 29.32 -21.27
CA LYS A 170 -10.24 29.61 -19.84
C LYS A 170 -11.57 28.97 -19.39
N PHE A 171 -11.50 28.11 -18.37
CA PHE A 171 -12.64 27.78 -17.51
C PHE A 171 -12.39 28.41 -16.14
#